data_AF-A0A4S3KRV6-F1
#
_entry.id   AF-A0A4S3KRV6-F1
#
_cell.length_a   1.000
_cell.length_b   1.000
_cell.length_c   1.000
_cell.angle_alpha   90.00
_cell.angle_beta   90.00
_cell.angle_gamma   90.00
#
_symmetry.space_group_name_H-M   'P 1'
#
loop_
_entity.id
_entity.type
_entity.pdbx_description
1 polymer ?
#
loop_
_entity_poly.entity_id
_entity_poly.type
_entity_poly.pdbx_seq_one_letter_code
_entity_poly.pdbx_strand_id
1 'polypeptide(L)'
;MSAMIHRLIGVLQIAGGFWGFFELAGRAFVVREPLWFALLLLGALMFLLVLVAGVWLINGDARGRAWSQWLQLAQVPILGSPWLSYGWHAGAVAALGFARGGHWSFGYRVPDIGWQLYLGGSAHWFVGLNFLGLILFLLLRLTRRA
;
A
#
# COMPACT_ATOMS: atom_id res chain seq x y z
N MET A 1 -8.01 7.71 24.56
CA MET A 1 -6.79 7.55 23.73
C MET A 1 -7.06 6.82 22.41
N SER A 2 -7.71 5.64 22.42
CA SER A 2 -8.02 4.84 21.22
C SER A 2 -8.78 5.61 20.11
N ALA A 3 -9.76 6.44 20.45
CA ALA A 3 -10.51 7.23 19.46
C ALA A 3 -9.64 8.25 18.69
N MET A 4 -8.70 8.90 19.37
CA MET A 4 -7.78 9.86 18.74
C MET A 4 -6.84 9.16 17.74
N ILE A 5 -6.32 7.99 18.11
CA ILE A 5 -5.46 7.18 17.24
C ILE A 5 -6.24 6.76 15.98
N HIS A 6 -7.47 6.26 16.12
CA HIS A 6 -8.30 5.91 14.96
C HIS A 6 -8.57 7.08 14.03
N ARG A 7 -8.81 8.28 14.56
CA ARG A 7 -8.99 9.48 13.75
C ARG A 7 -7.71 9.85 12.99
N LEU A 8 -6.55 9.81 13.65
CA LEU A 8 -5.26 10.07 13.01
C LEU A 8 -4.99 9.07 11.86
N ILE A 9 -5.16 7.78 12.13
CA ILE A 9 -5.01 6.72 11.12
C ILE A 9 -6.02 6.95 9.98
N GLY A 10 -7.26 7.32 10.29
CA GLY A 10 -8.29 7.63 9.30
C GLY A 10 -7.91 8.79 8.38
N VAL A 11 -7.37 9.89 8.93
CA VAL A 11 -6.90 11.04 8.13
C VAL A 11 -5.76 10.62 7.20
N LEU A 12 -4.77 9.87 7.70
CA LEU A 12 -3.66 9.37 6.88
C LEU A 12 -4.14 8.44 5.76
N GLN A 13 -5.11 7.57 6.04
CA GLN A 13 -5.75 6.71 5.04
C GLN A 13 -6.50 7.49 3.98
N ILE A 14 -7.26 8.52 4.37
CA ILE A 14 -7.99 9.36 3.42
C ILE A 14 -7.00 10.09 2.52
N ALA A 15 -5.95 10.70 3.06
CA ALA A 15 -4.95 11.41 2.28
C ALA A 15 -4.19 10.49 1.32
N GLY A 16 -3.66 9.36 1.81
CA GLY A 16 -2.93 8.39 0.98
C GLY A 16 -3.82 7.69 -0.04
N GLY A 17 -5.05 7.34 0.35
CA GLY A 17 -6.07 6.75 -0.52
C GLY A 17 -6.50 7.70 -1.64
N PHE A 18 -6.71 8.98 -1.32
CA PHE A 18 -7.04 9.99 -2.31
C PHE A 18 -5.90 10.19 -3.31
N TRP A 19 -4.67 10.39 -2.81
CA TRP A 19 -3.53 10.61 -3.69
C TRP A 19 -3.25 9.42 -4.61
N GLY A 20 -3.18 8.20 -4.05
CA GLY A 20 -2.93 6.99 -4.84
C GLY A 20 -4.04 6.71 -5.86
N PHE A 21 -5.30 6.99 -5.53
CA PHE A 21 -6.40 6.91 -6.49
C PHE A 21 -6.18 7.87 -7.66
N PHE A 22 -5.94 9.16 -7.39
CA PHE A 22 -5.74 10.16 -8.43
C PHE A 22 -4.52 9.88 -9.30
N GLU A 23 -3.41 9.47 -8.70
CA GLU A 23 -2.19 9.14 -9.42
C GLU A 23 -2.41 7.98 -10.41
N LEU A 24 -3.03 6.89 -9.97
CA LEU A 24 -3.25 5.72 -10.82
C LEU A 24 -4.39 5.92 -11.82
N ALA A 25 -5.46 6.59 -11.43
CA ALA A 25 -6.53 6.98 -12.36
C ALA A 25 -5.99 7.88 -13.48
N GLY A 26 -5.14 8.86 -13.13
CA GLY A 26 -4.44 9.72 -14.08
C GLY A 26 -3.59 8.92 -15.08
N ARG A 27 -2.81 7.94 -14.60
CA ARG A 27 -2.02 7.05 -15.46
C ARG A 27 -2.88 6.17 -16.37
N ALA A 28 -4.03 5.70 -15.87
CA ALA A 28 -4.95 4.87 -16.65
C ALA A 28 -5.46 5.58 -17.92
N PHE A 29 -5.60 6.91 -17.92
CA PHE A 29 -6.01 7.66 -19.13
C PHE A 29 -4.95 7.66 -20.25
N VAL A 30 -3.69 7.40 -19.93
CA VAL A 30 -2.57 7.47 -20.90
C VAL A 30 -2.19 6.09 -21.42
N VAL A 31 -2.44 5.04 -20.64
CA VAL A 31 -2.12 3.66 -21.01
C VAL A 31 -3.08 3.13 -22.07
N ARG A 32 -2.52 2.57 -23.15
CA ARG A 32 -3.29 1.99 -24.27
C ARG A 32 -3.38 0.47 -24.22
N GLU A 33 -2.49 -0.17 -23.47
CA GLU A 33 -2.43 -1.63 -23.40
C GLU A 33 -3.50 -2.13 -22.40
N PRO A 34 -4.42 -3.03 -22.81
CA PRO A 34 -5.60 -3.35 -22.00
C PRO A 34 -5.31 -3.98 -20.64
N LEU A 35 -4.26 -4.80 -20.54
CA LEU A 35 -3.90 -5.48 -19.29
C LEU A 35 -3.36 -4.46 -18.27
N TRP A 36 -2.44 -3.59 -18.69
CA TRP A 36 -1.91 -2.51 -17.87
C TRP A 36 -3.00 -1.54 -17.44
N PHE A 37 -3.95 -1.21 -18.32
CA PHE A 37 -5.11 -0.40 -17.98
C PHE A 37 -5.94 -1.04 -16.85
N ALA A 38 -6.27 -2.33 -16.98
CA ALA A 38 -7.02 -3.06 -15.96
C ALA A 38 -6.27 -3.12 -14.62
N LEU A 39 -4.95 -3.35 -14.65
CA LEU A 39 -4.10 -3.36 -13.45
C LEU A 39 -4.05 -1.99 -12.76
N LEU A 40 -4.01 -0.89 -13.53
CA LEU A 40 -4.06 0.46 -12.98
C LEU A 40 -5.42 0.77 -12.35
N LEU A 41 -6.52 0.36 -12.98
CA LEU A 41 -7.85 0.50 -12.39
C LEU A 41 -8.01 -0.30 -11.10
N LEU A 42 -7.46 -1.51 -11.05
CA LEU A 42 -7.44 -2.31 -9.82
C LEU A 42 -6.67 -1.58 -8.71
N GLY A 43 -5.49 -1.04 -9.01
CA GLY A 43 -4.72 -0.26 -8.05
C GLY A 43 -5.47 0.98 -7.57
N ALA A 44 -6.09 1.73 -8.48
CA ALA A 44 -6.91 2.89 -8.14
C ALA A 44 -8.07 2.48 -7.20
N LEU A 45 -8.76 1.38 -7.51
CA LEU A 45 -9.82 0.84 -6.66
C LEU A 45 -9.31 0.45 -5.27
N MET A 46 -8.12 -0.16 -5.17
CA MET A 46 -7.49 -0.48 -3.87
C MET A 46 -7.24 0.79 -3.03
N PHE A 47 -6.76 1.86 -3.63
CA PHE A 47 -6.59 3.15 -2.94
C PHE A 47 -7.93 3.81 -2.56
N LEU A 48 -8.95 3.67 -3.40
CA LEU A 48 -10.30 4.12 -3.06
C LEU A 48 -10.87 3.35 -1.85
N LEU A 49 -10.62 2.05 -1.74
CA LEU A 49 -11.00 1.27 -0.56
C LEU A 49 -10.29 1.76 0.71
N VAL A 50 -9.01 2.14 0.63
CA VAL A 50 -8.28 2.75 1.76
C VAL A 50 -8.94 4.06 2.19
N LEU A 51 -9.33 4.90 1.24
CA LEU A 51 -10.05 6.14 1.52
C LEU A 51 -11.38 5.85 2.25
N VAL A 52 -12.20 4.95 1.70
CA VAL A 52 -13.51 4.59 2.29
C VAL A 52 -13.34 4.01 3.69
N ALA A 53 -12.36 3.11 3.89
CA ALA A 53 -12.05 2.55 5.20
C ALA A 53 -11.62 3.64 6.19
N GLY A 54 -10.85 4.64 5.75
CA GLY A 54 -10.47 5.81 6.55
C GLY A 54 -11.68 6.63 6.99
N VAL A 55 -12.64 6.90 6.10
CA VAL A 55 -13.90 7.60 6.43
C VAL A 55 -14.70 6.82 7.46
N TRP A 56 -14.90 5.52 7.25
CA TRP A 56 -15.58 4.65 8.21
C TRP A 56 -14.87 4.61 9.56
N LEU A 57 -13.53 4.61 9.57
CA LEU A 57 -12.74 4.59 10.79
C LEU A 57 -12.92 5.86 11.62
N ILE A 58 -12.94 7.04 10.98
CA ILE A 58 -13.20 8.33 11.65
C ILE A 58 -14.60 8.36 12.26
N ASN A 59 -15.59 7.79 11.56
CA ASN A 59 -16.97 7.72 12.00
C ASN A 59 -17.23 6.66 13.08
N GLY A 60 -16.21 5.88 13.46
CA GLY A 60 -16.35 4.84 14.49
C GLY A 60 -17.12 3.59 14.02
N ASP A 61 -17.26 3.38 12.71
CA ASP A 61 -17.91 2.18 12.16
C ASP A 61 -17.03 0.95 12.40
N ALA A 62 -17.63 -0.15 12.87
CA ALA A 62 -16.93 -1.42 13.12
C ALA A 62 -16.23 -1.96 11.86
N ARG A 63 -16.82 -1.76 10.67
CA ARG A 63 -16.24 -2.11 9.38
C ARG A 63 -14.99 -1.30 9.11
N GLY A 64 -14.98 -0.01 9.45
CA GLY A 64 -13.83 0.88 9.26
C GLY A 64 -12.56 0.32 9.88
N ARG A 65 -12.65 -0.22 11.09
CA ARG A 65 -11.50 -0.85 11.77
C ARG A 65 -11.04 -2.13 11.07
N ALA A 66 -11.96 -3.06 10.79
CA ALA A 66 -11.63 -4.34 10.18
C ALA A 66 -11.00 -4.15 8.79
N TRP A 67 -11.59 -3.29 7.96
CA TRP A 67 -11.07 -2.98 6.64
C TRP A 67 -9.72 -2.26 6.72
N SER A 68 -9.60 -1.24 7.57
CA SER A 68 -8.31 -0.53 7.76
C SER A 68 -7.21 -1.51 8.13
N GLN A 69 -7.47 -2.47 9.03
CA GLN A 69 -6.46 -3.44 9.45
C GLN A 69 -5.96 -4.30 8.27
N TRP A 70 -6.86 -4.83 7.45
CA TRP A 70 -6.48 -5.65 6.29
C TRP A 70 -5.78 -4.83 5.20
N LEU A 71 -6.27 -3.63 4.92
CA LEU A 71 -5.71 -2.76 3.89
C LEU A 71 -4.31 -2.24 4.29
N GLN A 72 -4.09 -1.94 5.57
CA GLN A 72 -2.76 -1.57 6.07
C GLN A 72 -1.78 -2.75 6.00
N LEU A 73 -2.23 -3.96 6.35
CA LEU A 73 -1.40 -5.15 6.27
C LEU A 73 -1.01 -5.49 4.83
N ALA A 74 -1.96 -5.40 3.91
CA ALA A 74 -1.71 -5.64 2.48
C ALA A 74 -0.68 -4.66 1.91
N GLN A 75 -0.63 -3.43 2.40
CA GLN A 75 0.37 -2.46 1.98
C GLN A 75 1.79 -2.70 2.52
N VAL A 76 1.98 -3.64 3.46
CA VAL A 76 3.28 -3.89 4.09
C VAL A 76 4.28 -4.55 3.14
N PRO A 77 4.02 -5.74 2.58
CA PRO A 77 5.03 -6.43 1.79
C PRO A 77 5.20 -5.76 0.42
N ILE A 78 6.45 -5.56 0.03
CA ILE A 78 6.83 -5.19 -1.34
C ILE A 78 7.74 -6.29 -1.83
N LEU A 79 7.35 -6.98 -2.88
CA LEU A 79 7.97 -8.20 -3.37
C LEU A 79 8.33 -8.04 -4.83
N GLY A 80 9.54 -8.45 -5.19
CA GLY A 80 9.95 -8.58 -6.57
C GLY A 80 10.63 -9.91 -6.80
N SER A 81 10.29 -10.54 -7.91
CA SER A 81 10.94 -11.74 -8.41
C SER A 81 10.83 -11.76 -9.94
N PRO A 82 11.58 -12.63 -10.63
CA PRO A 82 11.43 -12.80 -12.08
C PRO A 82 10.03 -13.28 -12.51
N TRP A 83 9.24 -13.85 -11.60
CA TRP A 83 7.93 -14.43 -11.93
C TRP A 83 6.77 -13.52 -11.54
N LEU A 84 6.88 -12.85 -10.39
CA LEU A 84 5.84 -12.01 -9.83
C LEU A 84 6.47 -10.82 -9.10
N SER A 85 5.92 -9.64 -9.36
CA SER A 85 6.18 -8.45 -8.55
C SER A 85 4.88 -7.92 -7.96
N TYR A 86 4.92 -7.62 -6.67
CA TYR A 86 3.84 -7.02 -5.90
C TYR A 86 4.37 -5.81 -5.12
N GLY A 87 3.67 -4.70 -5.18
CA GLY A 87 3.97 -3.54 -4.38
C GLY A 87 2.78 -2.61 -4.37
N TRP A 88 2.16 -2.46 -3.21
CA TRP A 88 1.09 -1.50 -3.02
C TRP A 88 1.39 -0.72 -1.75
N HIS A 89 1.61 0.58 -1.83
CA HIS A 89 1.94 1.37 -0.65
C HIS A 89 1.63 2.85 -0.83
N ALA A 90 1.32 3.49 0.29
CA ALA A 90 1.55 4.92 0.50
C ALA A 90 2.38 5.10 1.78
N GLY A 91 3.45 5.88 1.72
CA GLY A 91 4.27 6.23 2.88
C GLY A 91 5.77 6.01 2.69
N ALA A 92 6.43 5.49 3.71
CA ALA A 92 7.87 5.26 3.72
C ALA A 92 8.17 3.79 3.42
N VAL A 93 9.02 3.52 2.44
CA VAL A 93 9.37 2.15 2.03
C VAL A 93 10.87 1.93 2.10
N ALA A 94 11.28 0.72 2.47
CA ALA A 94 12.63 0.23 2.24
C ALA A 94 12.61 -1.23 1.76
N ALA A 95 13.57 -1.59 0.93
CA ALA A 95 13.69 -2.92 0.36
C ALA A 95 15.14 -3.40 0.34
N LEU A 96 15.30 -4.70 0.58
CA LEU A 96 16.53 -5.45 0.39
C LEU A 96 16.40 -6.28 -0.89
N GLY A 97 17.35 -6.11 -1.80
CA GLY A 97 17.44 -6.81 -3.06
C GLY A 97 18.58 -7.81 -3.10
N PHE A 98 18.40 -8.86 -3.89
CA PHE A 98 19.36 -9.89 -4.20
C PHE A 98 19.33 -10.22 -5.69
N ALA A 99 20.47 -10.11 -6.36
CA ALA A 99 20.64 -10.48 -7.76
C ALA A 99 21.19 -11.90 -7.92
N ARG A 100 20.76 -12.59 -8.98
CA ARG A 100 21.39 -13.84 -9.40
C ARG A 100 22.86 -13.56 -9.73
N GLY A 101 23.78 -14.08 -8.92
CA GLY A 101 25.21 -13.71 -8.95
C GLY A 101 25.77 -13.22 -7.62
N GLY A 102 24.95 -13.08 -6.56
CA GLY A 102 25.42 -12.85 -5.19
C GLY A 102 25.48 -11.38 -4.77
N HIS A 103 25.04 -10.45 -5.62
CA HIS A 103 25.03 -9.02 -5.29
C HIS A 103 23.79 -8.67 -4.46
N TRP A 104 24.03 -8.06 -3.30
CA TRP A 104 23.00 -7.49 -2.44
C TRP A 104 22.82 -6.01 -2.73
N SER A 105 21.59 -5.53 -2.61
CA SER A 105 21.27 -4.10 -2.70
C SER A 105 20.30 -3.69 -1.60
N PHE A 106 20.33 -2.41 -1.24
CA PHE A 106 19.38 -1.79 -0.33
C PHE A 106 18.91 -0.47 -0.93
N GLY A 107 17.61 -0.19 -0.82
CA GLY A 107 17.03 1.07 -1.25
C GLY A 107 15.87 1.47 -0.35
N TYR A 108 15.64 2.77 -0.24
CA TYR A 108 14.51 3.34 0.49
C TYR A 108 13.94 4.54 -0.26
N ARG A 109 12.67 4.86 -0.03
CA ARG A 109 12.01 6.08 -0.53
C ARG A 109 11.04 6.63 0.50
N VAL A 110 11.05 7.95 0.67
CA VAL A 110 10.19 8.68 1.62
C VAL A 110 9.88 10.10 1.10
N PRO A 111 8.60 10.54 1.02
CA PRO A 111 7.40 9.70 0.90
C PRO A 111 7.32 9.07 -0.50
N ASP A 112 6.66 7.93 -0.61
CA ASP A 112 6.47 7.20 -1.87
C ASP A 112 5.06 6.60 -1.97
N ILE A 113 4.50 6.62 -3.17
CA ILE A 113 3.22 6.01 -3.50
C ILE A 113 3.44 5.10 -4.69
N GLY A 114 3.01 3.84 -4.54
CA GLY A 114 3.35 2.79 -5.48
C GLY A 114 2.22 1.80 -5.70
N TRP A 115 2.09 1.39 -6.95
CA TRP A 115 1.32 0.23 -7.36
C TRP A 115 2.11 -0.58 -8.37
N GLN A 116 2.26 -1.86 -8.07
CA GLN A 116 3.01 -2.82 -8.84
C GLN A 116 2.31 -4.17 -8.69
N LEU A 117 1.77 -4.67 -9.80
CA LEU A 117 1.24 -6.02 -9.88
C LEU A 117 1.42 -6.50 -11.31
N TYR A 118 2.39 -7.36 -11.57
CA TYR A 118 2.56 -7.95 -12.89
C TYR A 118 3.29 -9.29 -12.84
N LEU A 119 3.02 -10.12 -13.85
CA LEU A 119 3.66 -11.41 -14.10
C LEU A 119 4.86 -11.20 -15.04
N GLY A 120 6.00 -11.82 -14.76
CA GLY A 120 7.26 -11.57 -15.48
C GLY A 120 8.03 -10.37 -14.92
N GLY A 121 8.38 -10.46 -13.63
CA GLY A 121 8.92 -9.38 -12.80
C GLY A 121 10.39 -9.02 -13.02
N SER A 122 10.99 -8.39 -12.02
CA SER A 122 12.39 -7.92 -12.06
C SER A 122 13.40 -9.05 -12.24
N ALA A 123 14.51 -8.79 -12.93
CA ALA A 123 15.66 -9.71 -13.00
C ALA A 123 16.29 -10.01 -11.62
N HIS A 124 15.90 -9.23 -10.60
CA HIS A 124 16.35 -9.31 -9.23
C HIS A 124 15.22 -9.79 -8.32
N TRP A 125 15.59 -10.49 -7.26
CA TRP A 125 14.71 -10.74 -6.13
C TRP A 125 14.78 -9.55 -5.20
N PHE A 126 13.66 -9.07 -4.67
CA PHE A 126 13.69 -8.12 -3.57
C PHE A 126 12.51 -8.32 -2.62
N VAL A 127 12.74 -8.01 -1.35
CA VAL A 127 11.73 -7.99 -0.30
C VAL A 127 11.86 -6.67 0.45
N GLY A 128 10.75 -5.94 0.54
CA GLY A 128 10.66 -4.66 1.21
C GLY A 128 9.42 -4.52 2.07
N LEU A 129 9.41 -3.44 2.82
CA LEU A 129 8.40 -3.11 3.80
C LEU A 129 7.95 -1.66 3.62
N ASN A 130 6.64 -1.43 3.64
CA ASN A 130 6.06 -0.12 3.93
C ASN A 130 5.97 0.09 5.44
N PHE A 131 6.82 0.96 5.98
CA PHE A 131 6.86 1.26 7.40
C PHE A 131 5.59 1.97 7.87
N LEU A 132 5.00 2.85 7.05
CA LEU A 132 3.77 3.53 7.43
C LEU A 132 2.64 2.49 7.56
N GLY A 133 2.45 1.63 6.56
CA GLY A 133 1.47 0.55 6.61
C GLY A 133 1.65 -0.36 7.82
N LEU A 134 2.89 -0.73 8.14
CA LEU A 134 3.21 -1.56 9.29
C LEU A 134 2.86 -0.88 10.62
N ILE A 135 3.25 0.39 10.80
CA ILE A 135 2.95 1.16 12.00
C ILE A 135 1.43 1.30 12.18
N LEU A 136 0.70 1.67 11.12
CA LEU A 136 -0.75 1.83 11.18
C LEU A 136 -1.46 0.50 11.50
N PHE A 137 -1.02 -0.61 10.89
CA PHE A 137 -1.52 -1.95 11.23
C PHE A 137 -1.30 -2.31 12.70
N LEU A 138 -0.08 -2.09 13.22
CA LEU A 138 0.25 -2.38 14.61
C LEU A 138 -0.57 -1.51 15.57
N LEU A 139 -0.71 -0.21 15.29
CA LEU A 139 -1.53 0.69 16.09
C LEU A 139 -2.99 0.20 16.15
N LEU A 140 -3.60 -0.17 15.01
CA LEU A 140 -4.95 -0.73 14.96
C LEU A 140 -5.09 -2.03 15.76
N ARG A 141 -4.06 -2.88 15.74
CA ARG A 141 -4.04 -4.15 16.46
C ARG A 141 -3.90 -3.97 17.97
N LEU A 142 -3.11 -2.99 18.41
CA LEU A 142 -2.89 -2.68 19.82
C LEU A 142 -4.10 -1.99 20.44
N THR A 143 -4.73 -1.04 19.74
CA THR A 143 -5.95 -0.34 20.20
C THR A 143 -7.23 -1.18 20.16
N ARG A 144 -7.13 -2.45 19.75
CA ARG A 144 -8.20 -3.44 19.87
C ARG A 144 -8.24 -4.12 21.24
N ARG A 145 -7.09 -4.19 21.93
CA ARG A 145 -6.92 -4.93 23.20
C ARG A 145 -6.99 -4.04 24.44
N ALA A 146 -7.12 -2.73 24.25
CA ALA A 146 -7.24 -1.71 25.29
C ALA A 146 -8.61 -1.05 25.20
#